data_AF-A0A6P6NA49-F1
#
_entry.id   AF-A0A6P6NA49-F1
#
_cell.length_a   1.000
_cell.length_b   1.000
_cell.length_c   1.000
_cell.angle_alpha   90.00
_cell.angle_beta   90.00
_cell.angle_gamma   90.00
#
_symmetry.space_group_name_H-M   'P 1'
#
loop_
_entity.id
_entity.type
_entity.pdbx_description
1 polymer ?
#
loop_
_entity_poly.entity_id
_entity_poly.type
_entity_poly.pdbx_seq_one_letter_code
_entity_poly.pdbx_strand_id
1 'polypeptide(L)'
;MPVMTMLRTYRIRSADADLPFEICEIKGLEPDKKSESQIYNIVNTIYGHVKEGYKFEDKPITSDDEHYNQNPSLSDQAFCVVYVIDANTIHLSADYTIITEKLRLIRQTISDNGIPQVIVMSKVDEACYLIKKDLKMVYRSRIIKERMELCSATVGVPVSNIFPVKNYHNEINTNDVVDVLILKAFYQIVRSADARLKHGAYNECTQQ
;
A
#
# COMPACT_ATOMS: atom_id res chain seq x y z
N MET A 1 9.61 3.36 -15.12
CA MET A 1 8.30 2.71 -15.24
C MET A 1 7.34 3.74 -15.83
N PRO A 2 6.50 3.39 -16.83
CA PRO A 2 5.48 4.30 -17.31
C PRO A 2 4.59 4.71 -16.13
N VAL A 3 4.21 6.00 -16.05
CA VAL A 3 3.33 6.50 -15.01
C VAL A 3 1.98 5.78 -15.17
N MET A 4 1.66 4.89 -14.24
CA MET A 4 0.39 4.17 -14.22
C MET A 4 -0.73 5.17 -13.92
N THR A 5 -1.71 5.26 -14.80
CA THR A 5 -2.86 6.17 -14.66
C THR A 5 -4.17 5.45 -14.37
N MET A 6 -4.20 4.12 -14.36
CA MET A 6 -5.43 3.33 -14.34
C MET A 6 -5.46 2.34 -13.18
N LEU A 7 -6.62 2.16 -12.55
CA LEU A 7 -6.87 1.09 -11.58
C LEU A 7 -6.80 -0.26 -12.28
N ARG A 8 -5.95 -1.15 -11.77
CA ARG A 8 -5.75 -2.51 -12.30
C ARG A 8 -5.77 -3.53 -11.18
N THR A 9 -6.32 -4.69 -11.49
CA THR A 9 -6.39 -5.81 -10.55
C THR A 9 -5.53 -6.96 -11.07
N TYR A 10 -4.67 -7.49 -10.21
CA TYR A 10 -3.79 -8.60 -10.51
C TYR A 10 -4.14 -9.81 -9.65
N ARG A 11 -4.55 -10.89 -10.34
CA ARG A 11 -4.72 -12.21 -9.72
C ARG A 11 -3.39 -12.93 -9.66
N ILE A 12 -3.06 -13.44 -8.48
CA ILE A 12 -1.87 -14.27 -8.30
C ILE A 12 -2.26 -15.72 -8.51
N ARG A 13 -1.47 -16.45 -9.31
CA ARG A 13 -1.72 -17.86 -9.64
C ARG A 13 -0.69 -18.77 -8.99
N SER A 14 -1.16 -19.91 -8.52
CA SER A 14 -0.33 -21.08 -8.22
C SER A 14 -0.20 -21.97 -9.46
N ALA A 15 0.48 -23.12 -9.33
CA ALA A 15 0.58 -24.09 -10.42
C ALA A 15 -0.80 -24.62 -10.87
N ASP A 16 -1.74 -24.74 -9.93
CA ASP A 16 -2.99 -25.48 -10.14
C ASP A 16 -4.24 -24.59 -10.13
N ALA A 17 -4.18 -23.40 -9.52
CA ALA A 17 -5.33 -22.50 -9.38
C ALA A 17 -4.94 -21.05 -9.07
N ASP A 18 -5.89 -20.13 -9.25
CA ASP A 18 -5.81 -18.77 -8.71
C ASP A 18 -5.76 -18.83 -7.16
N LEU A 19 -4.88 -18.03 -6.56
CA LEU A 19 -4.83 -17.86 -5.10
C LEU A 19 -6.00 -16.98 -4.64
N PRO A 20 -6.47 -17.12 -3.38
CA PRO A 20 -7.67 -16.44 -2.89
C PRO A 20 -7.41 -14.98 -2.51
N PHE A 21 -6.62 -14.25 -3.30
CA PHE A 21 -6.36 -12.83 -3.13
C PHE A 21 -5.98 -12.16 -4.45
N GLU A 22 -6.29 -10.88 -4.53
CA GLU A 22 -6.00 -10.01 -5.66
C GLU A 22 -5.21 -8.80 -5.16
N ILE A 23 -4.33 -8.26 -6.01
CA ILE A 23 -3.62 -7.02 -5.75
C ILE A 23 -4.19 -5.94 -6.65
N CYS A 24 -4.73 -4.88 -6.06
CA CYS A 24 -5.20 -3.71 -6.80
C CYS A 24 -4.13 -2.63 -6.80
N GLU A 25 -3.71 -2.20 -7.98
CA GLU A 25 -2.75 -1.11 -8.17
C GLU A 25 -3.46 0.16 -8.60
N ILE A 26 -3.12 1.28 -7.95
CA ILE A 26 -3.70 2.61 -8.20
C ILE A 26 -2.62 3.63 -8.58
N LYS A 27 -3.04 4.78 -9.10
CA LYS A 27 -2.12 5.90 -9.40
C LYS A 27 -1.42 6.36 -8.12
N GLY A 28 -0.11 6.60 -8.22
CA GLY A 28 0.70 7.14 -7.12
C GLY A 28 0.33 8.59 -6.75
N LEU A 29 0.68 9.00 -5.54
CA LEU A 29 0.47 10.36 -5.07
C LEU A 29 1.48 11.32 -5.69
N GLU A 30 1.01 12.50 -6.11
CA GLU A 30 1.85 13.57 -6.67
C GLU A 30 1.94 14.75 -5.68
N PRO A 31 3.05 15.51 -5.63
CA PRO A 31 3.24 16.59 -4.65
C PRO A 31 2.56 17.91 -5.06
N ASP A 32 1.35 17.86 -5.59
CA ASP A 32 0.56 19.03 -6.00
C ASP A 32 -0.40 19.49 -4.89
N LYS A 33 -0.53 20.82 -4.74
CA LYS A 33 -1.25 21.48 -3.62
C LYS A 33 -2.78 21.29 -3.62
N LYS A 34 -3.40 20.70 -4.66
CA LYS A 34 -4.86 20.72 -4.86
C LYS A 34 -5.52 19.38 -5.11
N SER A 35 -4.86 18.27 -4.81
CA SER A 35 -5.42 16.96 -5.12
C SER A 35 -6.33 16.39 -4.02
N GLU A 36 -7.26 17.19 -3.49
CA GLU A 36 -8.38 16.66 -2.70
C GLU A 36 -9.16 15.63 -3.51
N SER A 37 -9.30 15.86 -4.82
CA SER A 37 -9.84 14.90 -5.79
C SER A 37 -9.09 13.57 -5.79
N GLN A 38 -7.76 13.58 -5.75
CA GLN A 38 -6.95 12.35 -5.72
C GLN A 38 -7.17 11.60 -4.40
N ILE A 39 -7.18 12.28 -3.26
CA ILE A 39 -7.51 11.65 -1.97
C ILE A 39 -8.91 11.04 -2.05
N TYR A 40 -9.91 11.79 -2.53
CA TYR A 40 -11.28 11.33 -2.66
C TYR A 40 -11.40 10.10 -3.55
N ASN A 41 -10.77 10.10 -4.73
CA ASN A 41 -10.79 8.99 -5.67
C ASN A 41 -10.11 7.74 -5.09
N ILE A 42 -8.99 7.91 -4.38
CA ILE A 42 -8.29 6.81 -3.71
C ILE A 42 -9.15 6.22 -2.59
N VAL A 43 -9.76 7.06 -1.75
CA VAL A 43 -10.64 6.60 -0.66
C VAL A 43 -11.85 5.86 -1.22
N ASN A 44 -12.50 6.38 -2.26
CA ASN A 44 -13.60 5.70 -2.94
C ASN A 44 -13.16 4.37 -3.56
N THR A 45 -11.95 4.30 -4.13
CA THR A 45 -11.37 3.04 -4.62
C THR A 45 -11.21 2.03 -3.50
N ILE A 46 -10.68 2.45 -2.34
CA ILE A 46 -10.50 1.59 -1.16
C ILE A 46 -11.84 1.05 -0.65
N TYR A 47 -12.92 1.83 -0.75
CA TYR A 47 -14.27 1.42 -0.38
C TYR A 47 -15.05 0.72 -1.50
N GLY A 48 -14.42 0.40 -2.63
CA GLY A 48 -15.05 -0.38 -3.72
C GLY A 48 -15.99 0.42 -4.61
N HIS A 49 -16.03 1.75 -4.47
CA HIS A 49 -16.83 2.63 -5.32
C HIS A 49 -16.23 2.87 -6.70
N VAL A 50 -15.00 2.41 -6.97
CA VAL A 50 -14.30 2.59 -8.24
C VAL A 50 -13.94 1.23 -8.81
N LYS A 51 -14.40 0.94 -10.03
CA LYS A 51 -14.18 -0.34 -10.73
C LYS A 51 -12.88 -0.34 -11.53
N GLU A 52 -12.34 -1.53 -11.75
CA GLU A 52 -11.18 -1.76 -12.63
C GLU A 52 -11.36 -1.09 -13.99
N GLY A 53 -10.26 -0.52 -14.53
CA GLY A 53 -10.28 0.23 -15.79
C GLY A 53 -10.46 1.74 -15.62
N TYR A 54 -10.85 2.20 -14.43
CA TYR A 54 -10.95 3.64 -14.15
C TYR A 54 -9.59 4.33 -14.29
N LYS A 55 -9.55 5.44 -15.04
CA LYS A 55 -8.37 6.29 -15.17
C LYS A 55 -8.45 7.42 -14.15
N PHE A 56 -7.44 7.54 -13.30
CA PHE A 56 -7.37 8.59 -12.29
C PHE A 56 -7.17 9.95 -12.96
N GLU A 57 -8.19 10.79 -12.83
CA GLU A 57 -8.21 12.17 -13.31
C GLU A 57 -8.02 13.16 -12.15
N ASP A 58 -7.78 14.43 -12.49
CA ASP A 58 -7.62 15.52 -11.51
C ASP A 58 -8.96 15.96 -10.88
N LYS A 59 -10.09 15.43 -11.40
CA LYS A 59 -11.43 15.65 -10.85
C LYS A 59 -11.91 14.44 -10.05
N PRO A 60 -12.79 14.64 -9.06
CA PRO A 60 -13.44 13.53 -8.37
C PRO A 60 -14.27 12.67 -9.34
N ILE A 61 -14.28 11.36 -9.14
CA ILE A 61 -15.23 10.46 -9.80
C ILE A 61 -16.65 10.82 -9.37
N THR A 62 -17.58 10.74 -10.31
CA THR A 62 -19.01 11.04 -10.09
C THR A 62 -19.86 9.80 -10.32
N SER A 63 -21.11 9.83 -9.83
CA SER A 63 -22.06 8.72 -9.99
C SER A 63 -22.44 8.42 -11.44
N ASP A 64 -22.22 9.37 -12.35
CA ASP A 64 -22.50 9.23 -13.78
C ASP A 64 -21.35 8.52 -14.53
N ASP A 65 -20.21 8.29 -13.88
CA ASP A 65 -19.10 7.54 -14.47
C ASP A 65 -19.44 6.05 -14.55
N GLU A 66 -19.17 5.41 -15.68
CA GLU A 66 -19.44 3.98 -15.89
C GLU A 66 -18.65 3.07 -14.92
N HIS A 67 -17.51 3.55 -14.44
CA HIS A 67 -16.66 2.85 -13.46
C HIS A 67 -17.08 3.13 -12.02
N TYR A 68 -18.08 3.99 -11.77
CA TYR A 68 -18.59 4.21 -10.43
C TYR A 68 -19.47 3.03 -9.99
N ASN A 69 -19.25 2.56 -8.77
CA ASN A 69 -20.07 1.56 -8.11
C ASN A 69 -20.89 2.23 -7.00
N GLN A 70 -22.19 2.41 -7.24
CA GLN A 70 -23.07 3.10 -6.29
C GLN A 70 -23.21 2.36 -4.96
N ASN A 71 -23.20 1.01 -4.99
CA ASN A 71 -23.49 0.17 -3.83
C ASN A 71 -22.42 -0.93 -3.72
N PRO A 72 -21.21 -0.61 -3.24
CA PRO A 72 -20.14 -1.59 -3.11
C PRO A 72 -20.48 -2.64 -2.05
N SER A 73 -20.22 -3.89 -2.42
CA SER A 73 -20.23 -5.03 -1.51
C SER A 73 -18.93 -5.07 -0.68
N LEU A 74 -18.88 -5.93 0.34
CA LEU A 74 -17.65 -6.14 1.10
C LEU A 74 -16.51 -6.67 0.21
N SER A 75 -16.82 -7.51 -0.79
CA SER A 75 -15.84 -8.02 -1.75
C SER A 75 -15.27 -6.96 -2.68
N ASP A 76 -15.95 -5.82 -2.86
CA ASP A 76 -15.44 -4.70 -3.65
C ASP A 76 -14.44 -3.84 -2.85
N GLN A 77 -14.44 -3.94 -1.52
CA GLN A 77 -13.58 -3.14 -0.65
C GLN A 77 -12.17 -3.72 -0.53
N ALA A 78 -11.19 -2.85 -0.28
CA ALA A 78 -9.85 -3.29 0.06
C ALA A 78 -9.83 -3.97 1.44
N PHE A 79 -9.22 -5.15 1.49
CA PHE A 79 -9.04 -5.88 2.75
C PHE A 79 -7.78 -5.45 3.51
N CYS A 80 -6.81 -4.87 2.81
CA CYS A 80 -5.62 -4.24 3.39
C CYS A 80 -5.09 -3.18 2.43
N VAL A 81 -4.65 -2.05 2.96
CA VAL A 81 -3.99 -0.99 2.18
C VAL A 81 -2.48 -1.05 2.40
N VAL A 82 -1.74 -1.09 1.30
CA VAL A 82 -0.28 -1.17 1.29
C VAL A 82 0.29 0.15 0.76
N TYR A 83 1.00 0.88 1.61
CA TYR A 83 1.75 2.07 1.19
C TYR A 83 3.16 1.65 0.79
N VAL A 84 3.57 1.92 -0.45
CA VAL A 84 4.94 1.68 -0.90
C VAL A 84 5.72 2.99 -0.83
N ILE A 85 6.70 3.05 0.06
CA ILE A 85 7.47 4.28 0.32
C ILE A 85 8.95 3.99 0.09
N ASP A 86 9.63 4.80 -0.72
CA ASP A 86 11.07 4.69 -0.93
C ASP A 86 11.81 5.17 0.32
N ALA A 87 12.66 4.31 0.89
CA ALA A 87 13.41 4.62 2.09
C ALA A 87 14.23 5.91 1.96
N ASN A 88 14.64 6.29 0.75
CA ASN A 88 15.48 7.46 0.46
C ASN A 88 14.67 8.75 0.31
N THR A 89 13.35 8.64 0.15
CA THR A 89 12.45 9.80 0.08
C THR A 89 11.99 10.28 1.45
N ILE A 90 12.28 9.53 2.52
CA ILE A 90 11.95 9.88 3.89
C ILE A 90 12.91 10.98 4.38
N HIS A 91 12.56 12.23 4.08
CA HIS A 91 13.29 13.43 4.49
C HIS A 91 12.34 14.65 4.53
N LEU A 92 12.73 15.73 5.20
CA LEU A 92 11.89 16.91 5.42
C LEU A 92 11.80 17.85 4.18
N SER A 93 11.56 17.31 2.98
CA SER A 93 11.28 18.14 1.80
C SER A 93 9.82 18.59 1.77
N ALA A 94 9.55 19.67 1.04
CA ALA A 94 8.20 20.17 0.83
C ALA A 94 7.31 19.11 0.15
N ASP A 95 7.83 18.45 -0.89
CA ASP A 95 7.11 17.40 -1.61
C ASP A 95 6.78 16.21 -0.71
N TYR A 96 7.76 15.72 0.08
CA TYR A 96 7.51 14.64 1.03
C TYR A 96 6.49 15.04 2.10
N THR A 97 6.50 16.29 2.54
CA THR A 97 5.52 16.82 3.50
C THR A 97 4.10 16.77 2.91
N ILE A 98 3.91 17.25 1.67
CA ILE A 98 2.62 17.20 0.98
C ILE A 98 2.13 15.76 0.81
N ILE A 99 3.02 14.86 0.36
CA ILE A 99 2.68 13.44 0.18
C ILE A 99 2.29 12.78 1.51
N THR A 100 3.04 13.04 2.59
CA THR A 100 2.74 12.46 3.91
C THR A 100 1.47 13.02 4.53
N GLU A 101 1.13 14.28 4.28
CA GLU A 101 -0.18 14.85 4.63
C GLU A 101 -1.32 14.13 3.90
N LYS A 102 -1.21 13.92 2.58
CA LYS A 102 -2.18 13.14 1.80
C LYS A 102 -2.31 11.70 2.34
N LEU A 103 -1.20 11.01 2.58
CA LEU A 103 -1.18 9.67 3.16
C LEU A 103 -1.85 9.63 4.54
N ARG A 104 -1.61 10.63 5.39
CA ARG A 104 -2.22 10.75 6.71
C ARG A 104 -3.74 10.93 6.62
N LEU A 105 -4.22 11.77 5.70
CA LEU A 105 -5.66 11.97 5.49
C LEU A 105 -6.34 10.70 5.00
N ILE A 106 -5.74 10.00 4.02
CA ILE A 106 -6.23 8.69 3.56
C ILE A 106 -6.26 7.71 4.75
N ARG A 107 -5.14 7.57 5.47
CA ARG A 107 -5.00 6.66 6.61
C ARG A 107 -6.07 6.89 7.66
N GLN A 108 -6.29 8.14 8.07
CA GLN A 108 -7.34 8.52 9.03
C GLN A 108 -8.71 8.08 8.53
N THR A 109 -9.05 8.43 7.29
CA THR A 109 -10.35 8.13 6.70
C THR A 109 -10.64 6.63 6.68
N ILE A 110 -9.63 5.79 6.37
CA ILE A 110 -9.81 4.33 6.26
C ILE A 110 -9.66 3.59 7.59
N SER A 111 -8.99 4.19 8.58
CA SER A 111 -8.91 3.66 9.94
C SER A 111 -10.28 3.61 10.62
N ASP A 112 -11.15 4.57 10.36
CA ASP A 112 -12.51 4.63 10.95
C ASP A 112 -13.37 3.41 10.57
N ASN A 113 -13.10 2.80 9.41
CA ASN A 113 -13.76 1.59 8.94
C ASN A 113 -12.97 0.31 9.22
N GLY A 114 -11.91 0.40 10.05
CA GLY A 114 -11.11 -0.75 10.48
C GLY A 114 -10.35 -1.44 9.35
N ILE A 115 -9.97 -0.73 8.28
CA ILE A 115 -9.15 -1.29 7.20
C ILE A 115 -7.69 -1.38 7.69
N PRO A 116 -7.09 -2.58 7.74
CA PRO A 116 -5.68 -2.76 8.08
C PRO A 116 -4.77 -2.06 7.08
N GLN A 117 -3.70 -1.48 7.61
CA GLN A 117 -2.76 -0.68 6.84
C GLN A 117 -1.33 -1.08 7.17
N VAL A 118 -0.51 -1.19 6.14
CA VAL A 118 0.91 -1.52 6.26
C VAL A 118 1.74 -0.67 5.32
N ILE A 119 3.01 -0.49 5.66
CA ILE A 119 3.98 0.20 4.82
C ILE A 119 5.02 -0.83 4.34
N VAL A 120 5.25 -0.88 3.03
CA VAL A 120 6.42 -1.52 2.44
C VAL A 120 7.44 -0.42 2.17
N MET A 121 8.48 -0.37 3.00
CA MET A 121 9.56 0.60 2.85
C MET A 121 10.61 0.02 1.91
N SER A 122 10.58 0.47 0.66
CA SER A 122 11.39 -0.05 -0.46
C SER A 122 12.79 0.57 -0.54
N LYS A 123 13.67 -0.02 -1.37
CA LYS A 123 15.04 0.46 -1.65
C LYS A 123 15.90 0.70 -0.40
N VAL A 124 15.74 -0.16 0.61
CA VAL A 124 16.50 -0.05 1.87
C VAL A 124 17.99 -0.32 1.69
N ASP A 125 18.38 -1.00 0.62
CA ASP A 125 19.77 -1.22 0.23
C ASP A 125 20.45 0.05 -0.28
N GLU A 126 19.69 1.02 -0.80
CA GLU A 126 20.22 2.33 -1.19
C GLU A 126 20.32 3.29 -0.01
N ALA A 127 19.64 3.00 1.11
CA ALA A 127 19.59 3.85 2.30
C ALA A 127 20.93 4.04 3.01
N CYS A 128 21.78 3.00 3.00
CA CYS A 128 23.05 3.01 3.69
C CYS A 128 23.98 1.95 3.09
N TYR A 129 25.28 2.30 2.98
CA TYR A 129 26.33 1.40 2.51
C TYR A 129 26.37 0.05 3.26
N LEU A 130 26.09 0.04 4.56
CA LEU A 130 26.08 -1.20 5.35
C LEU A 130 25.00 -2.17 4.86
N ILE A 131 23.81 -1.67 4.50
CA ILE A 131 22.73 -2.51 3.98
C ILE A 131 23.03 -2.94 2.55
N LYS A 132 23.60 -2.05 1.73
CA LYS A 132 24.06 -2.38 0.39
C LYS A 132 25.06 -3.55 0.40
N LYS A 133 25.95 -3.57 1.39
CA LYS A 133 26.97 -4.62 1.56
C LYS A 133 26.38 -5.91 2.12
N ASP A 134 25.49 -5.83 3.11
CA ASP A 134 24.84 -6.99 3.71
C ASP A 134 23.38 -6.69 4.10
N LEU A 135 22.46 -7.14 3.24
CA LEU A 135 21.02 -6.96 3.42
C LEU A 135 20.49 -7.68 4.68
N LYS A 136 21.22 -8.65 5.25
CA LYS A 136 20.83 -9.30 6.51
C LYS A 136 20.86 -8.33 7.69
N MET A 137 21.53 -7.19 7.55
CA MET A 137 21.62 -6.15 8.57
C MET A 137 20.41 -5.20 8.61
N VAL A 138 19.42 -5.36 7.72
CA VAL A 138 18.24 -4.45 7.63
C VAL A 138 17.60 -4.18 8.99
N TYR A 139 17.25 -5.22 9.76
CA TYR A 139 16.61 -5.06 11.07
C TYR A 139 17.58 -4.75 12.22
N ARG A 140 18.89 -4.73 11.97
CA ARG A 140 19.93 -4.38 12.96
C ARG A 140 20.50 -2.98 12.75
N SER A 141 20.29 -2.40 11.58
CA SER A 141 20.81 -1.09 11.22
C SER A 141 20.05 0.02 11.92
N ARG A 142 20.80 0.86 12.65
CA ARG A 142 20.24 2.05 13.29
C ARG A 142 19.60 3.01 12.28
N ILE A 143 20.22 3.18 11.11
CA ILE A 143 19.72 4.07 10.05
C ILE A 143 18.35 3.59 9.52
N ILE A 144 18.18 2.27 9.32
CA ILE A 144 16.90 1.73 8.87
C ILE A 144 15.85 1.91 9.96
N LYS A 145 16.20 1.63 11.22
CA LYS A 145 15.31 1.84 12.36
C LYS A 145 14.83 3.30 12.46
N GLU A 146 15.75 4.26 12.41
CA GLU A 146 15.44 5.70 12.44
C GLU A 146 14.51 6.10 11.27
N ARG A 147 14.73 5.55 10.07
CA ARG A 147 13.84 5.79 8.91
C ARG A 147 12.44 5.20 9.11
N MET A 148 12.34 4.01 9.70
CA MET A 148 11.03 3.41 10.04
C MET A 148 10.29 4.23 11.09
N GLU A 149 10.99 4.70 12.12
CA GLU A 149 10.41 5.56 13.17
C GLU A 149 9.94 6.90 12.61
N LEU A 150 10.75 7.54 11.75
CA LEU A 150 10.36 8.78 11.07
C LEU A 150 9.16 8.56 10.15
N CYS A 151 9.18 7.50 9.32
CA CYS A 151 8.05 7.14 8.47
C CYS A 151 6.77 6.88 9.25
N SER A 152 6.88 6.16 10.37
CA SER A 152 5.78 5.91 11.30
C SER A 152 5.23 7.22 11.87
N ALA A 153 6.09 8.14 12.31
CA ALA A 153 5.67 9.43 12.84
C ALA A 153 4.98 10.31 11.79
N THR A 154 5.45 10.27 10.53
CA THR A 154 4.90 11.12 9.46
C THR A 154 3.60 10.58 8.88
N VAL A 155 3.53 9.27 8.60
CA VAL A 155 2.35 8.63 8.00
C VAL A 155 1.33 8.23 9.06
N GLY A 156 1.78 7.86 10.26
CA GLY A 156 0.96 7.40 11.39
C GLY A 156 0.58 5.92 11.35
N VAL A 157 1.27 5.10 10.56
CA VAL A 157 1.20 3.63 10.64
C VAL A 157 2.22 3.16 11.69
N PRO A 158 1.86 2.27 12.63
CA PRO A 158 2.80 1.78 13.64
C PRO A 158 4.05 1.13 13.05
N VAL A 159 5.21 1.30 13.69
CA VAL A 159 6.49 0.69 13.27
C VAL A 159 6.39 -0.83 13.08
N SER A 160 5.54 -1.51 13.86
CA SER A 160 5.27 -2.95 13.74
C SER A 160 4.64 -3.36 12.41
N ASN A 161 4.07 -2.41 11.67
CA ASN A 161 3.40 -2.58 10.39
C ASN A 161 4.22 -1.98 9.24
N ILE A 162 5.51 -1.70 9.47
CA ILE A 162 6.45 -1.21 8.45
C ILE A 162 7.44 -2.33 8.12
N PHE A 163 7.50 -2.71 6.85
CA PHE A 163 8.32 -3.80 6.35
C PHE A 163 9.39 -3.28 5.39
N PRO A 164 10.67 -3.21 5.81
CA PRO A 164 11.77 -2.84 4.95
C PRO A 164 12.08 -3.93 3.91
N VAL A 165 12.14 -3.56 2.63
CA VAL A 165 12.44 -4.47 1.51
C VAL A 165 13.43 -3.86 0.52
N LYS A 166 14.17 -4.73 -0.17
CA LYS A 166 14.94 -4.38 -1.36
C LYS A 166 14.11 -4.71 -2.61
N ASN A 167 14.19 -3.87 -3.63
CA ASN A 167 13.53 -4.11 -4.91
C ASN A 167 14.44 -4.89 -5.85
N TYR A 168 13.86 -5.81 -6.61
CA TYR A 168 14.48 -6.33 -7.82
C TYR A 168 14.40 -5.30 -8.93
N HIS A 169 15.54 -4.95 -9.51
CA HIS A 169 15.57 -3.95 -10.58
C HIS A 169 16.70 -4.14 -11.59
N ASN A 170 17.79 -4.81 -11.20
CA ASN A 170 18.96 -5.05 -12.06
C ASN A 170 19.41 -6.52 -12.08
N GLU A 171 18.83 -7.36 -11.22
CA GLU A 171 19.18 -8.77 -11.07
C GLU A 171 18.42 -9.65 -12.08
N ILE A 172 19.11 -10.65 -12.62
CA ILE A 172 18.51 -11.66 -13.51
C ILE A 172 17.89 -12.81 -12.70
N ASN A 173 18.57 -13.22 -11.63
CA ASN A 173 18.15 -14.31 -10.75
C ASN A 173 17.61 -13.76 -9.44
N THR A 174 16.74 -14.54 -8.80
CA THR A 174 16.27 -14.26 -7.45
C THR A 174 17.40 -14.43 -6.42
N ASN A 175 17.21 -13.83 -5.25
CA ASN A 175 18.12 -13.86 -4.13
C ASN A 175 17.36 -14.17 -2.85
N ASP A 176 17.72 -15.26 -2.18
CA ASP A 176 17.02 -15.74 -0.98
C ASP A 176 16.87 -14.68 0.12
N VAL A 177 17.85 -13.79 0.29
CA VAL A 177 17.77 -12.74 1.33
C VAL A 177 16.73 -11.68 0.96
N VAL A 178 16.67 -11.29 -0.31
CA VAL A 178 15.67 -10.37 -0.83
C VAL A 178 14.29 -11.03 -0.79
N ASP A 179 14.18 -12.27 -1.23
CA ASP A 179 12.94 -13.04 -1.24
C ASP A 179 12.37 -13.21 0.17
N VAL A 180 13.21 -13.53 1.16
CA VAL A 180 12.77 -13.64 2.56
C VAL A 180 12.18 -12.31 3.06
N LEU A 181 12.73 -11.16 2.68
CA LEU A 181 12.16 -9.86 3.08
C LEU A 181 10.82 -9.59 2.40
N ILE A 182 10.74 -9.82 1.09
CA ILE A 182 9.51 -9.61 0.30
C ILE A 182 8.41 -10.57 0.76
N LEU A 183 8.71 -11.87 0.88
CA LEU A 183 7.76 -12.89 1.32
C LEU A 183 7.29 -12.66 2.76
N LYS A 184 8.16 -12.18 3.65
CA LYS A 184 7.74 -11.79 5.01
C LYS A 184 6.78 -10.60 4.99
N ALA A 185 7.07 -9.57 4.20
CA ALA A 185 6.17 -8.42 4.05
C ALA A 185 4.82 -8.87 3.48
N PHE A 186 4.85 -9.66 2.41
CA PHE A 186 3.66 -10.20 1.76
C PHE A 186 2.82 -11.08 2.69
N TYR A 187 3.47 -11.94 3.47
CA TYR A 187 2.79 -12.76 4.47
C TYR A 187 2.05 -11.91 5.51
N GLN A 188 2.63 -10.79 5.97
CA GLN A 188 1.95 -9.90 6.92
C GLN A 188 0.79 -9.11 6.27
N ILE A 189 0.92 -8.74 4.99
CA ILE A 189 -0.17 -8.13 4.21
C ILE A 189 -1.36 -9.09 4.14
N VAL A 190 -1.13 -10.33 3.68
CA VAL A 190 -2.18 -11.34 3.55
C VAL A 190 -2.80 -11.68 4.90
N ARG A 191 -2.00 -11.80 5.97
CA ARG A 191 -2.53 -12.01 7.32
C ARG A 191 -3.42 -10.87 7.81
N SER A 192 -3.07 -9.63 7.48
CA SER A 192 -3.86 -8.46 7.85
C SER A 192 -5.20 -8.45 7.10
N ALA A 193 -5.18 -8.76 5.80
CA ALA A 193 -6.37 -8.90 4.98
C ALA A 193 -7.29 -10.03 5.48
N ASP A 194 -6.74 -11.21 5.78
CA ASP A 194 -7.48 -12.36 6.33
C ASP A 194 -8.12 -12.05 7.68
N ALA A 195 -7.43 -11.30 8.55
CA ALA A 195 -8.00 -10.86 9.82
C ALA A 195 -9.25 -9.99 9.61
N ARG A 196 -9.22 -9.05 8.67
CA ARG A 196 -10.40 -8.24 8.31
C ARG A 196 -11.52 -9.10 7.72
N LEU A 197 -11.20 -10.04 6.84
CA LEU A 197 -12.18 -10.95 6.24
C LEU A 197 -12.96 -11.74 7.31
N LYS A 198 -12.24 -12.30 8.30
CA LYS A 198 -12.86 -13.02 9.43
C LYS A 198 -13.77 -12.13 10.28
N HIS A 199 -13.38 -10.87 10.51
CA HIS A 199 -14.23 -9.91 11.22
C HIS A 199 -15.48 -9.53 10.42
N GLY A 200 -15.37 -9.33 9.11
CA GLY A 200 -16.51 -9.05 8.23
C GLY A 200 -17.52 -10.19 8.21
N ALA A 201 -17.05 -11.43 8.04
CA ALA A 201 -17.90 -12.62 8.04
C ALA A 201 -18.67 -12.83 9.35
N TYR A 202 -18.07 -12.50 10.49
CA TYR A 202 -18.75 -12.58 11.78
C TYR A 202 -19.93 -11.58 11.88
N ASN A 203 -19.73 -10.35 11.41
CA ASN A 203 -20.75 -9.30 11.49
C ASN A 203 -21.96 -9.59 10.59
N GLU A 204 -21.74 -10.16 9.39
CA GLU A 204 -22.84 -10.60 8.50
C GLU A 204 -23.67 -11.73 9.11
N CYS A 205 -23.03 -12.65 9.85
CA CYS A 205 -23.70 -13.79 10.49
C CYS A 205 -24.55 -13.39 11.72
N THR A 206 -24.18 -12.31 12.42
CA THR A 206 -24.97 -11.77 13.55
C THR A 206 -26.12 -10.85 13.14
N GLN A 207 -26.25 -10.51 11.85
CA GLN A 207 -27.34 -9.68 11.32
C GLN A 207 -28.43 -10.48 10.59
N GLN A 208 -28.31 -11.81 10.54
CA GLN A 208 -29.34 -12.75 10.10
C GLN A 208 -30.04 -13.39 11.30
#